data_AF-A0A7V8VXE4-F1
#
_entry.id   AF-A0A7V8VXE4-F1
#
_cell.length_a   1.000
_cell.length_b   1.000
_cell.length_c   1.000
_cell.angle_alpha   90.00
_cell.angle_beta   90.00
_cell.angle_gamma   90.00
#
_symmetry.space_group_name_H-M   'P 1'
#
loop_
_entity.id
_entity.type
_entity.pdbx_description
1 polymer ?
#
loop_
_entity_poly.entity_id
_entity_poly.type
_entity_poly.pdbx_seq_one_letter_code
_entity_poly.pdbx_strand_id
1 'polypeptide(L)'
;MDSFDGLGVHLGNLSRLSAAETRSISAENFTGEKGAGGRATEGTGADAARELGQGWKVSPSIRIEGGDTATLAEIEGPGAIQHIWLTVHPTFWRRLVLRIFWDDEATPSVET
;
A
#
# COMPACT_ATOMS: atom_id res chain seq x y z
N MET A 1 -10.87 -23.04 -21.07
CA MET A 1 -11.22 -21.61 -21.03
C MET A 1 -10.46 -21.04 -19.87
N ASP A 2 -9.48 -20.17 -20.14
CA ASP A 2 -8.70 -19.58 -19.06
C ASP A 2 -9.64 -18.76 -18.16
N SER A 3 -9.56 -19.02 -16.86
CA SER A 3 -10.28 -18.25 -15.85
C SER A 3 -9.86 -16.79 -15.94
N PHE A 4 -10.78 -15.86 -15.65
CA PHE A 4 -10.45 -14.45 -15.59
C PHE A 4 -9.45 -14.19 -14.44
N ASP A 5 -8.32 -13.57 -14.74
CA ASP A 5 -7.25 -13.26 -13.78
C ASP A 5 -7.54 -12.02 -12.92
N GLY A 6 -8.62 -11.28 -13.23
CA GLY A 6 -8.99 -10.07 -12.50
C GLY A 6 -8.30 -8.79 -13.00
N LEU A 7 -7.52 -8.86 -14.08
CA LEU A 7 -6.81 -7.72 -14.68
C LEU A 7 -7.54 -7.22 -15.94
N GLY A 8 -7.20 -6.00 -16.39
CA GLY A 8 -7.80 -5.41 -17.58
C GLY A 8 -9.32 -5.20 -17.44
N VAL A 9 -9.79 -4.86 -16.24
CA VAL A 9 -11.21 -4.67 -15.95
C VAL A 9 -11.77 -3.48 -16.76
N HIS A 10 -12.88 -3.72 -17.44
CA HIS A 10 -13.64 -2.75 -18.22
C HIS A 10 -15.13 -3.09 -18.17
N LEU A 11 -16.00 -2.20 -18.65
CA LEU A 11 -17.47 -2.40 -18.56
C LEU A 11 -17.95 -3.74 -19.15
N GLY A 12 -17.34 -4.21 -20.24
CA GLY A 12 -17.69 -5.50 -20.85
C GLY A 12 -17.29 -6.77 -20.07
N ASN A 13 -16.44 -6.69 -19.04
CA ASN A 13 -15.97 -7.85 -18.29
C ASN A 13 -16.13 -7.72 -16.76
N LEU A 14 -16.70 -6.61 -16.27
CA LEU A 14 -16.86 -6.31 -14.84
C LEU A 14 -17.60 -7.39 -14.04
N SER A 15 -18.51 -8.15 -14.68
CA SER A 15 -19.28 -9.22 -14.06
C SER A 15 -18.52 -10.54 -13.91
N ARG A 16 -17.32 -10.67 -14.48
CA ARG A 16 -16.54 -11.91 -14.42
C ARG A 16 -15.93 -12.09 -13.03
N LEU A 17 -16.11 -13.27 -12.47
CA LEU A 17 -15.43 -13.66 -11.24
C LEU A 17 -13.99 -14.08 -11.53
N SER A 18 -13.09 -13.71 -10.63
CA SER A 18 -11.69 -14.14 -10.62
C SER A 18 -11.39 -14.91 -9.35
N ALA A 19 -10.42 -15.83 -9.44
CA ALA A 19 -9.82 -16.49 -8.28
C ALA A 19 -8.67 -15.67 -7.65
N ALA A 20 -8.37 -14.48 -8.20
CA ALA A 20 -7.36 -13.59 -7.65
C ALA A 20 -7.73 -13.13 -6.24
N GLU A 21 -6.70 -12.95 -5.41
CA GLU A 21 -6.85 -12.45 -4.07
C GLU A 21 -6.43 -10.98 -3.98
N THR A 22 -7.34 -10.11 -3.51
CA THR A 22 -7.03 -8.70 -3.31
C THR A 22 -6.39 -8.47 -1.95
N ARG A 23 -5.36 -7.62 -1.92
CA ARG A 23 -4.67 -7.14 -0.72
C ARG A 23 -4.53 -5.62 -0.77
N SER A 24 -4.34 -4.99 0.38
CA SER A 24 -4.10 -3.56 0.48
C SER A 24 -3.05 -3.29 1.55
N ILE A 25 -1.90 -2.78 1.11
CA ILE A 25 -0.80 -2.37 1.98
C ILE A 25 -0.97 -0.88 2.28
N SER A 26 -0.75 -0.50 3.55
CA SER A 26 -0.81 0.89 3.99
C SER A 26 0.08 1.11 5.21
N ALA A 27 0.23 2.37 5.65
CA ALA A 27 0.98 2.72 6.86
C ALA A 27 0.42 2.13 8.18
N GLU A 28 -0.72 1.47 8.14
CA GLU A 28 -1.30 0.73 9.27
C GLU A 28 -1.25 -0.79 9.08
N ASN A 29 -0.96 -1.25 7.86
CA ASN A 29 -0.93 -2.66 7.49
C ASN A 29 0.17 -2.87 6.44
N PHE A 30 1.43 -2.89 6.90
CA PHE A 30 2.61 -2.99 6.03
C PHE A 30 2.71 -4.32 5.28
N THR A 31 2.12 -5.39 5.83
CA THR A 31 2.10 -6.72 5.22
C THR A 31 0.92 -6.91 4.27
N GLY A 32 -0.11 -6.07 4.39
CA GLY A 32 -1.35 -6.20 3.61
C GLY A 32 -2.22 -7.38 4.05
N GLU A 33 -1.92 -8.03 5.18
CA GLU A 33 -2.65 -9.21 5.67
C GLU A 33 -4.16 -8.95 5.85
N LYS A 34 -4.95 -10.00 5.62
CA LYS A 34 -6.41 -9.94 5.74
C LYS A 34 -6.81 -9.60 7.17
N GLY A 35 -7.60 -8.53 7.32
CA GLY A 35 -8.10 -8.08 8.63
C GLY A 35 -7.05 -7.39 9.50
N ALA A 36 -5.87 -7.06 8.97
CA ALA A 36 -4.82 -6.39 9.73
C ALA A 36 -4.95 -4.85 9.78
N GLY A 37 -5.77 -4.24 8.93
CA GLY A 37 -6.08 -2.81 9.00
C GLY A 37 -6.89 -2.42 10.24
N GLY A 38 -6.72 -1.19 10.74
CA GLY A 38 -7.41 -0.69 11.93
C GLY A 38 -7.00 -1.36 13.24
N ARG A 39 -5.92 -2.14 13.25
CA ARG A 39 -5.43 -2.85 14.44
C ARG A 39 -4.42 -2.05 15.26
N ALA A 40 -3.86 -0.97 14.72
CA ALA A 40 -2.86 -0.17 15.41
C ALA A 40 -3.46 0.52 16.65
N THR A 41 -2.67 0.59 17.73
CA THR A 41 -3.00 1.33 18.96
C THR A 41 -2.11 2.56 19.14
N GLU A 42 -1.06 2.67 18.33
CA GLU A 42 -0.10 3.77 18.31
C GLU A 42 0.15 4.19 16.86
N GLY A 43 0.76 5.36 16.66
CA GLY A 43 1.08 5.89 15.34
C GLY A 43 0.78 7.38 15.24
N THR A 44 0.87 7.90 14.02
CA THR A 44 0.77 9.36 13.75
C THR A 44 -0.61 9.95 14.05
N GLY A 45 -1.64 9.12 14.22
CA GLY A 45 -3.00 9.53 14.57
C GLY A 45 -3.41 9.20 16.02
N ALA A 46 -2.52 8.66 16.85
CA ALA A 46 -2.87 8.16 18.19
C ALA A 46 -3.55 9.20 19.08
N ASP A 47 -3.02 10.42 19.16
CA ASP A 47 -3.59 11.49 19.99
C ASP A 47 -5.01 11.91 19.55
N ALA A 48 -5.27 11.86 18.23
CA ALA A 48 -6.58 12.14 17.67
C ALA A 48 -7.56 10.98 17.88
N ALA A 49 -7.06 9.75 17.94
CA ALA A 49 -7.85 8.53 18.10
C ALA A 49 -7.97 8.04 19.55
N ARG A 50 -7.43 8.78 20.53
CA ARG A 50 -7.32 8.38 21.96
C ARG A 50 -8.61 7.86 22.62
N GLU A 51 -9.78 8.25 22.11
CA GLU A 51 -11.11 7.90 22.64
C GLU A 51 -11.90 6.95 21.72
N LEU A 52 -11.36 6.54 20.58
CA LEU A 52 -12.09 5.78 19.55
C LEU A 52 -11.97 4.26 19.70
N GLY A 53 -10.91 3.77 20.35
CA GLY A 53 -10.62 2.34 20.49
C GLY A 53 -10.06 1.67 19.22
N GLN A 54 -9.79 0.37 19.30
CA GLN A 54 -9.27 -0.43 18.18
C GLN A 54 -10.36 -0.67 17.12
N GLY A 55 -9.97 -0.67 15.84
CA GLY A 55 -10.86 -0.73 14.68
C GLY A 55 -10.86 0.55 13.84
N TRP A 56 -10.33 1.64 14.38
CA TRP A 56 -10.09 2.91 13.68
C TRP A 56 -8.68 2.99 13.11
N LYS A 57 -8.48 3.87 12.13
CA LYS A 57 -7.19 4.12 11.49
C LYS A 57 -6.30 5.01 12.36
N VAL A 58 -5.59 4.38 13.31
CA VAL A 58 -4.74 5.05 14.31
C VAL A 58 -3.37 5.43 13.75
N SER A 59 -2.85 4.64 12.80
CA SER A 59 -1.57 4.90 12.13
C SER A 59 -1.76 5.19 10.63
N PRO A 60 -2.26 6.38 10.25
CA PRO A 60 -2.58 6.67 8.85
C PRO A 60 -1.35 6.95 7.97
N SER A 61 -0.18 7.24 8.55
CA SER A 61 1.02 7.64 7.83
C SER A 61 2.29 7.19 8.54
N ILE A 62 3.40 7.21 7.81
CA ILE A 62 4.74 7.01 8.34
C ILE A 62 5.48 8.34 8.43
N ARG A 63 6.53 8.36 9.27
CA ARG A 63 7.50 9.45 9.33
C ARG A 63 8.80 8.99 8.69
N ILE A 64 9.34 9.83 7.82
CA ILE A 64 10.61 9.58 7.12
C ILE A 64 11.49 10.80 7.43
N GLU A 65 12.64 10.57 8.06
CA GLU A 65 13.58 11.66 8.34
C GLU A 65 14.39 12.03 7.09
N GLY A 66 15.09 13.17 7.14
CA GLY A 66 15.86 13.65 6.00
C GLY A 66 17.00 12.70 5.62
N GLY A 67 16.98 12.19 4.39
CA GLY A 67 18.00 11.26 3.86
C GLY A 67 17.68 9.78 4.07
N ASP A 68 16.63 9.48 4.85
CA ASP A 68 16.22 8.10 5.10
C ASP A 68 15.45 7.50 3.92
N THR A 69 15.46 6.18 3.86
CA THR A 69 14.64 5.38 2.95
C THR A 69 13.71 4.50 3.77
N ALA A 70 12.45 4.44 3.37
CA ALA A 70 11.45 3.57 4.01
C ALA A 70 10.85 2.62 2.98
N THR A 71 10.79 1.33 3.31
CA THR A 71 10.07 0.33 2.53
C THR A 71 8.57 0.54 2.71
N LEU A 72 7.87 0.89 1.63
CA LEU A 72 6.41 1.12 1.66
C LEU A 72 5.62 -0.18 1.52
N ALA A 73 6.16 -1.15 0.79
CA ALA A 73 5.58 -2.46 0.55
C ALA A 73 6.69 -3.45 0.22
N GLU A 74 6.58 -4.66 0.77
CA GLU A 74 7.36 -5.85 0.41
C GLU A 74 6.35 -6.92 0.06
N ILE A 75 6.39 -7.46 -1.17
CA ILE A 75 5.34 -8.33 -1.70
C ILE A 75 5.99 -9.60 -2.23
N GLU A 76 5.72 -10.71 -1.55
CA GLU A 76 6.19 -12.02 -1.97
C GLU A 76 5.21 -12.68 -2.95
N GLY A 77 5.77 -13.28 -4.01
CA GLY A 77 5.03 -14.05 -4.99
C GLY A 77 4.40 -13.21 -6.11
N PRO A 78 3.73 -13.88 -7.07
CA PRO A 78 3.21 -13.21 -8.26
C PRO A 78 1.99 -12.34 -7.92
N GLY A 79 1.91 -11.17 -8.54
CA GLY A 79 0.78 -10.26 -8.38
C GLY A 79 0.84 -9.07 -9.34
N ALA A 80 -0.15 -8.19 -9.24
CA ALA A 80 -0.19 -6.96 -10.00
C ALA A 80 -0.67 -5.80 -9.13
N ILE A 81 0.12 -4.72 -9.08
CA ILE A 81 -0.29 -3.48 -8.43
C ILE A 81 -1.24 -2.74 -9.38
N GLN A 82 -2.50 -2.62 -8.98
CA GLN A 82 -3.54 -1.94 -9.78
C GLN A 82 -3.79 -0.49 -9.36
N HIS A 83 -3.41 -0.12 -8.13
CA HIS A 83 -3.67 1.21 -7.60
C HIS A 83 -2.64 1.60 -6.53
N ILE A 84 -2.03 2.77 -6.70
CA ILE A 84 -1.17 3.41 -5.71
C ILE A 84 -1.75 4.79 -5.45
N TRP A 85 -1.96 5.12 -4.17
CA TRP A 85 -2.29 6.46 -3.73
C TRP A 85 -1.38 6.85 -2.58
N LEU A 86 -0.71 7.99 -2.71
CA LEU A 86 0.21 8.55 -1.72
C LEU A 86 -0.04 10.06 -1.61
N THR A 87 0.17 10.61 -0.43
CA THR A 87 0.15 12.06 -0.20
C THR A 87 1.14 12.44 0.89
N VAL A 88 1.66 13.66 0.80
CA VAL A 88 2.54 14.27 1.80
C VAL A 88 2.26 15.76 1.89
N HIS A 89 2.79 16.43 2.91
CA HIS A 89 2.69 17.88 3.01
C HIS A 89 3.30 18.54 1.73
N PRO A 90 2.67 19.58 1.13
CA PRO A 90 3.07 20.13 -0.17
C PRO A 90 4.54 20.55 -0.29
N THR A 91 5.17 20.98 0.81
CA THR A 91 6.60 21.31 0.86
C THR A 91 7.52 20.16 0.43
N PHE A 92 7.05 18.91 0.48
CA PHE A 92 7.83 17.71 0.17
C PHE A 92 7.53 17.08 -1.20
N TRP A 93 6.60 17.61 -2.00
CA TRP A 93 6.19 16.98 -3.27
C TRP A 93 7.33 16.69 -4.25
N ARG A 94 8.43 17.45 -4.20
CA ARG A 94 9.63 17.25 -5.04
C ARG A 94 10.87 16.86 -4.24
N ARG A 95 10.70 16.33 -3.03
CA ARG A 95 11.78 15.97 -2.10
C ARG A 95 11.79 14.48 -1.75
N LEU A 96 10.93 13.71 -2.38
CA LEU A 96 10.80 12.28 -2.19
C LEU A 96 11.08 11.61 -3.52
N VAL A 97 11.71 10.45 -3.46
CA VAL A 97 11.94 9.60 -4.62
C VAL A 97 11.17 8.31 -4.39
N LEU A 98 10.34 7.90 -5.35
CA LEU A 98 9.67 6.60 -5.33
C LEU A 98 10.51 5.59 -6.12
N ARG A 99 10.86 4.48 -5.47
CA ARG A 99 11.55 3.35 -6.12
C ARG A 99 10.69 2.11 -6.12
N ILE A 100 10.69 1.38 -7.24
CA ILE A 100 10.05 0.06 -7.36
C ILE A 100 11.06 -0.90 -7.99
N PHE A 101 11.19 -2.06 -7.37
CA PHE A 101 12.06 -3.16 -7.76
C PHE A 101 11.17 -4.37 -8.05
N TRP A 102 11.39 -5.05 -9.17
CA TRP A 102 10.65 -6.26 -9.53
C TRP A 102 11.57 -7.49 -9.46
N ASP A 103 11.02 -8.64 -9.06
CA ASP A 103 11.69 -9.94 -9.12
C ASP A 103 13.12 -9.94 -8.51
N ASP A 104 13.26 -9.35 -7.31
CA ASP A 104 14.50 -9.26 -6.53
C ASP A 104 15.68 -8.56 -7.24
N GLU A 105 15.40 -7.71 -8.24
CA GLU A 105 16.44 -6.96 -8.93
C GLU A 105 17.16 -5.96 -8.02
N ALA A 106 18.48 -5.80 -8.21
CA ALA A 106 19.29 -4.88 -7.40
C ALA A 106 19.13 -3.40 -7.79
N THR A 107 18.63 -3.11 -9.00
CA THR A 107 18.49 -1.75 -9.54
C THR A 107 17.01 -1.47 -9.78
N PRO A 108 16.46 -0.33 -9.35
CA PRO A 108 15.03 -0.10 -9.46
C PRO A 108 14.59 0.06 -10.92
N SER A 109 13.57 -0.67 -11.33
CA SER A 109 12.87 -0.47 -12.62
C SER A 109 12.12 0.85 -12.71
N VAL A 110 11.69 1.42 -11.57
CA VAL A 110 11.04 2.74 -11.50
C VAL A 110 11.78 3.60 -10.48
N GLU A 111 12.19 4.80 -10.88
CA GLU A 111 12.78 5.82 -9.99
C GLU A 111 12.33 7.23 -10.45
N THR A 112 11.54 7.93 -9.62
CA THR A 112 10.93 9.24 -9.95
C THR A 112 10.77 10.14 -8.73
#